data_AF-A0A7X7D6E6-F1
#
_entry.id   AF-A0A7X7D6E6-F1
#
_cell.length_a   1.000
_cell.length_b   1.000
_cell.length_c   1.000
_cell.angle_alpha   90.00
_cell.angle_beta   90.00
_cell.angle_gamma   90.00
#
_symmetry.space_group_name_H-M   'P 1'
#
loop_
_entity.id
_entity.type
_entity.pdbx_description
1 polymer ?
#
loop_
_entity_poly.entity_id
_entity_poly.type
_entity_poly.pdbx_seq_one_letter_code
_entity_poly.pdbx_strand_id
1 'polypeptide(L)'
;MASYQITLKDRTTEQIDGADAYQQEGQMTTFFCTASGRNVVDTWSTRVASFRTSELVAIRRIASSEVDSDSTFGLVAPLRTA
;
A
#
# COMPACT_ATOMS: atom_id res chain seq x y z
N MET A 1 -2.30 7.73 3.05
CA MET A 1 -2.70 7.24 1.71
C MET A 1 -2.41 5.76 1.64
N ALA A 2 -3.19 4.96 0.91
CA ALA A 2 -2.84 3.56 0.75
C ALA A 2 -1.63 3.42 -0.19
N SER A 3 -0.77 2.44 0.07
CA SER A 3 0.30 2.04 -0.83
C SER A 3 0.15 0.55 -1.14
N TYR A 4 0.60 0.14 -2.33
CA TYR A 4 0.62 -1.26 -2.71
C TYR A 4 2.06 -1.72 -2.95
N GLN A 5 2.38 -2.92 -2.49
CA GLN A 5 3.62 -3.58 -2.85
C GLN A 5 3.30 -4.75 -3.77
N ILE A 6 3.93 -4.75 -4.93
CA ILE A 6 3.84 -5.84 -5.89
C ILE A 6 5.10 -6.70 -5.83
N THR A 7 4.95 -7.98 -6.15
CA THR A 7 6.07 -8.90 -6.37
C THR A 7 5.99 -9.40 -7.79
N LEU A 8 7.07 -9.18 -8.54
CA LEU A 8 7.20 -9.62 -9.92
C LEU A 8 7.79 -11.04 -9.99
N LYS A 9 7.71 -11.67 -11.17
CA LYS A 9 8.19 -13.03 -11.43
C LYS A 9 9.69 -13.22 -11.23
N ASP A 10 10.46 -12.17 -11.47
CA ASP A 10 11.89 -12.09 -11.18
C ASP A 10 12.20 -12.00 -9.67
N ARG A 11 11.16 -12.03 -8.82
CA ARG A 11 11.20 -11.84 -7.36
C ARG A 11 11.56 -10.41 -6.94
N THR A 12 11.59 -9.47 -7.87
CA THR A 12 11.72 -8.05 -7.54
C THR A 12 10.43 -7.58 -6.89
N THR A 13 10.56 -6.77 -5.85
CA THR A 13 9.43 -6.12 -5.18
C THR A 13 9.44 -4.65 -5.48
N GLU A 14 8.33 -4.12 -5.96
CA GLU A 14 8.14 -2.69 -6.20
C GLU A 14 7.01 -2.14 -5.32
N GLN A 15 7.22 -0.94 -4.82
CA GLN A 15 6.23 -0.21 -4.02
C GLN A 15 5.60 0.88 -4.89
N ILE A 16 4.28 0.89 -4.90
CA ILE A 16 3.43 1.83 -5.61
C ILE A 16 2.76 2.70 -4.56
N ASP A 17 3.25 3.93 -4.43
CA ASP A 17 2.68 4.92 -3.54
C ASP A 17 1.59 5.73 -4.25
N GLY A 18 0.56 6.13 -3.50
CA GLY A 18 -0.52 6.97 -4.02
C GLY A 18 -1.56 6.23 -4.89
N ALA A 19 -1.53 4.89 -4.89
CA ALA A 19 -2.59 4.09 -5.48
C ALA A 19 -3.58 3.64 -4.40
N ASP A 20 -4.88 3.82 -4.66
CA ASP A 20 -5.96 3.42 -3.74
C ASP A 20 -6.72 2.18 -4.24
N ALA A 21 -6.58 1.86 -5.53
CA ALA A 21 -7.22 0.70 -6.15
C ALA A 21 -6.42 0.17 -7.34
N TYR A 22 -6.76 -1.03 -7.80
CA TYR A 22 -6.21 -1.63 -9.02
C TYR A 22 -7.29 -2.38 -9.79
N GLN A 23 -7.15 -2.45 -11.11
CA GLN A 23 -8.05 -3.19 -12.00
C GLN A 23 -7.26 -3.92 -13.08
N GLN A 24 -7.77 -5.09 -13.50
CA GLN A 24 -7.23 -5.80 -14.65
C GLN A 24 -7.83 -5.25 -15.95
N GLU A 25 -6.99 -4.60 -16.76
CA GLU A 25 -7.29 -4.14 -18.10
C GLU A 25 -6.67 -5.12 -19.12
N GLY A 26 -7.38 -6.23 -19.38
CA GLY A 26 -6.91 -7.28 -20.28
C GLY A 26 -5.68 -8.03 -19.73
N GLN A 27 -4.53 -7.83 -20.36
CA GLN A 27 -3.25 -8.43 -19.96
C GLN A 27 -2.44 -7.57 -18.99
N MET A 28 -2.95 -6.39 -18.66
CA MET A 28 -2.32 -5.43 -17.76
C MET A 28 -3.11 -5.37 -16.46
N THR A 29 -2.41 -5.18 -15.34
CA THR A 29 -3.00 -4.79 -14.06
C THR A 29 -2.57 -3.36 -13.79
N THR A 30 -3.53 -2.46 -13.78
CA THR A 30 -3.32 -1.01 -13.66
C THR A 30 -3.75 -0.54 -12.28
N PHE A 31 -2.88 0.23 -11.64
CA PHE A 31 -3.09 0.86 -10.35
C PHE A 31 -3.57 2.29 -10.56
N PHE A 32 -4.56 2.70 -9.78
CA PHE A 32 -5.27 3.96 -9.92
C PHE A 32 -5.20 4.77 -8.62
N CYS A 33 -4.99 6.07 -8.77
CA CYS A 33 -5.15 7.06 -7.71
C CYS A 33 -6.54 7.69 -7.83
N THR A 34 -7.34 7.62 -6.77
CA THR A 34 -8.60 8.35 -6.65
C THR A 34 -8.31 9.70 -6.01
N ALA A 35 -8.10 10.74 -6.82
CA ALA A 35 -7.92 12.08 -6.30
C ALA A 35 -9.22 12.54 -5.62
N SER A 36 -9.19 12.79 -4.30
CA SER A 36 -10.27 13.34 -3.45
C SER A 36 -11.11 12.38 -2.61
N GLY A 37 -10.48 11.41 -1.92
CA GLY A 37 -11.10 10.74 -0.77
C GLY A 37 -12.35 9.91 -1.09
N ARG A 38 -12.62 9.65 -2.36
CA ARG A 38 -13.68 8.77 -2.84
C ARG A 38 -13.04 7.41 -3.10
N ASN A 39 -13.44 6.40 -2.33
CA ASN A 39 -13.05 4.98 -2.51
C ASN A 39 -13.66 4.35 -3.78
N VAL A 40 -13.96 5.13 -4.83
CA VAL A 40 -14.61 4.66 -6.04
C VAL A 40 -13.69 4.94 -7.21
N VAL A 41 -13.28 3.88 -7.91
CA VAL A 41 -12.58 4.00 -9.19
C VAL A 41 -13.59 4.51 -10.21
N ASP A 42 -13.55 5.81 -10.51
CA ASP A 42 -14.36 6.44 -11.54
C ASP A 42 -13.50 6.85 -12.75
N THR A 43 -14.17 7.32 -13.82
CA THR A 43 -13.57 7.69 -15.11
C THR A 43 -12.45 8.75 -15.01
N TRP A 44 -12.28 9.41 -13.86
CA TRP A 44 -11.24 10.41 -13.60
C TRP A 44 -10.06 9.88 -12.77
N SER A 45 -9.99 8.57 -12.54
CA SER A 45 -8.88 7.95 -11.82
C SER A 45 -7.58 8.06 -12.62
N THR A 46 -6.51 8.56 -11.99
CA THR A 46 -5.20 8.69 -12.65
C THR A 46 -4.46 7.36 -12.58
N ARG A 47 -4.00 6.86 -13.72
CA ARG A 47 -3.14 5.66 -13.78
C ARG A 47 -1.79 5.99 -13.14
N VAL A 48 -1.48 5.32 -12.03
CA VAL A 48 -0.22 5.48 -11.29
C VAL A 48 0.85 4.56 -11.86
N ALA A 49 0.48 3.30 -12.11
CA ALA A 49 1.37 2.29 -12.67
C ALA A 49 0.58 1.20 -13.39
N SER A 50 1.19 0.54 -14.36
CA SER A 50 0.59 -0.61 -15.05
C SER A 50 1.63 -1.69 -15.29
N PHE A 51 1.30 -2.92 -14.87
CA PHE A 51 2.20 -4.07 -14.93
C PHE A 51 1.55 -5.20 -15.71
N ARG A 52 2.36 -6.03 -16.37
CA ARG A 52 1.85 -7.22 -17.05
C ARG A 52 1.33 -8.22 -16.01
N THR A 53 0.07 -8.62 -16.16
CA THR A 53 -0.59 -9.57 -15.25
C THR A 53 0.16 -10.89 -15.20
N SER A 54 0.78 -11.31 -16.32
CA SER A 54 1.63 -12.50 -16.33
C SER A 54 2.88 -12.37 -15.48
N GLU A 55 3.36 -11.16 -15.21
CA GLU A 55 4.58 -10.92 -14.44
C GLU A 55 4.30 -10.70 -12.96
N LEU A 56 3.05 -10.41 -12.58
CA LEU A 56 2.66 -10.24 -11.18
C LEU A 56 2.48 -11.59 -10.49
N VAL A 57 3.22 -11.79 -9.40
CA VAL A 57 3.12 -12.97 -8.53
C VAL A 57 2.26 -12.67 -7.32
N ALA A 58 2.37 -11.48 -6.75
CA ALA A 58 1.59 -11.06 -5.60
C ALA A 58 1.36 -9.55 -5.61
N ILE A 59 0.21 -9.13 -5.07
CA ILE A 59 -0.13 -7.74 -4.78
C ILE A 59 -0.51 -7.69 -3.31
N ARG A 60 0.13 -6.83 -2.53
CA ARG A 60 -0.14 -6.62 -1.11
C ARG A 60 -0.48 -5.17 -0.87
N ARG A 61 -1.57 -4.90 -0.16
CA ARG A 61 -1.87 -3.55 0.32
C ARG A 61 -1.06 -3.30 1.58
N ILE A 62 -0.25 -2.25 1.57
CA ILE A 62 0.42 -1.76 2.76
C ILE A 62 -0.53 -0.78 3.42
N ALA A 63 -0.99 -1.13 4.63
CA ALA A 63 -1.61 -0.14 5.49
C ALA A 63 -0.52 0.89 5.78
N SER A 64 -0.74 2.15 5.38
CA SER A 64 0.03 3.26 5.93
C SER A 64 -0.31 3.26 7.41
N SER A 65 0.53 2.59 8.21
CA SER A 65 0.56 2.83 9.64
C SER A 65 0.85 4.32 9.74
N GLU A 66 -0.14 5.11 10.16
CA GLU A 66 0.20 6.32 10.90
C GLU A 66 1.20 5.83 11.95
N VAL A 67 2.43 6.28 11.81
CA VAL A 67 3.47 6.03 12.81
C VAL A 67 2.94 6.62 14.09
N ASP A 68 2.42 5.77 14.97
CA ASP A 68 2.13 6.10 16.35
C ASP A 68 3.46 6.53 16.97
N SER A 69 3.74 7.83 16.84
CA SER A 69 5.02 8.44 17.19
C SER A 69 5.14 8.65 18.69
N ASP A 70 4.27 8.03 19.49
CA ASP A 70 4.26 8.16 20.95
C ASP A 70 4.46 6.82 21.66
N SER A 71 5.45 6.04 21.23
CA SER A 71 6.14 5.15 22.18
C SER A 71 7.22 5.94 22.91
N THR A 72 6.80 7.01 23.61
CA THR A 72 7.57 7.59 24.71
C THR A 72 7.80 6.46 25.70
N PHE A 73 9.04 5.99 25.77
CA PHE A 73 9.53 4.95 26.67
C PHE A 73 9.17 5.30 28.12
N GLY A 74 7.98 4.87 28.57
CA GLY A 74 7.56 4.86 29.96
C GLY A 74 8.27 3.72 30.68
N LEU A 75 9.59 3.85 30.87
CA LEU A 75 10.39 2.89 31.63
C LEU A 75 10.85 3.53 32.94
N VAL A 76 9.96 3.55 33.92
CA VAL A 76 10.30 3.34 35.33
C VAL A 76 9.19 2.50 35.98
N ALA A 77 9.41 1.19 36.03
CA ALA A 77 8.56 0.28 36.79
C ALA A 77 8.62 0.64 38.28
N PRO A 78 7.49 0.61 39.00
CA PRO A 78 7.52 0.60 40.45
C PRO A 78 7.85 -0.81 40.95
N LEU A 79 8.22 -0.87 42.23
CA LEU A 79 8.10 -2.03 43.13
C LEU A 79 9.37 -2.87 43.34
N ARG A 80 9.99 -2.68 44.51
CA ARG A 80 10.30 -3.79 45.42
C ARG A 80 10.03 -3.40 46.87
N THR A 81 9.03 -4.08 47.44
CA THR A 81 8.79 -4.29 48.87
C THR A 81 10.04 -4.83 49.58
N ALA A 82 10.37 -4.27 50.74
CA ALA A 82 10.67 -4.96 52.01
C ALA A 82 10.70 -3.94 53.15
#